data_AF-A0A0H5RD11-F1
#
_entry.id   AF-A0A0H5RD11-F1
#
_cell.length_a   1.000
_cell.length_b   1.000
_cell.length_c   1.000
_cell.angle_alpha   90.00
_cell.angle_beta   90.00
_cell.angle_gamma   90.00
#
_symmetry.space_group_name_H-M   'P 1'
#
loop_
_entity.id
_entity.type
_entity.pdbx_description
1 polymer ?
#
loop_
_entity_poly.entity_id
_entity_poly.type
_entity_poly.pdbx_seq_one_letter_code
_entity_poly.pdbx_strand_id
1 'polypeptide(L)'
;DVPLPEIQRRNRHGRYLWGDYLGLRFDPPPDLRLFNLETAVTETIDNDDVPKSKGINYHLHSANLPELMRAYDEERHGGSERIPYVISFANNHALDFGKTAFVNETIPLLRGGFNMIGAGIDWDDAARPFQTEIRGTPIQIFAAATA
;
A
#
# COMPACT_ATOMS: atom_id res chain seq x y z
N ASP A 1 -23.64 -11.41 7.32
CA ASP A 1 -22.57 -10.40 7.14
C ASP A 1 -22.08 -9.88 8.48
N VAL A 2 -20.78 -9.62 8.58
CA VAL A 2 -20.13 -9.07 9.78
C VAL A 2 -20.20 -7.54 9.69
N PRO A 3 -20.74 -6.79 10.67
CA PRO A 3 -20.81 -5.32 10.60
C PRO A 3 -19.44 -4.64 10.46
N LEU A 4 -19.36 -3.48 9.80
CA LEU A 4 -18.09 -2.73 9.63
C LEU A 4 -17.35 -2.46 10.96
N PRO A 5 -18.01 -2.06 12.06
CA PRO A 5 -17.32 -1.89 13.35
C PRO A 5 -16.72 -3.19 13.89
N GLU A 6 -17.37 -4.33 13.63
CA GLU A 6 -16.89 -5.65 14.02
C GLU A 6 -15.68 -6.06 13.15
N ILE A 7 -15.70 -5.77 11.85
CA ILE A 7 -14.57 -5.97 10.94
C ILE A 7 -13.37 -5.12 11.39
N GLN A 8 -13.57 -3.83 11.66
CA GLN A 8 -12.53 -2.94 12.17
C GLN A 8 -11.94 -3.48 13.48
N ARG A 9 -12.79 -3.89 14.43
CA ARG A 9 -12.33 -4.48 15.70
C ARG A 9 -11.53 -5.76 15.49
N ARG A 10 -11.95 -6.65 14.58
CA ARG A 10 -11.23 -7.90 14.25
C ARG A 10 -9.91 -7.61 13.54
N ASN A 11 -9.89 -6.57 12.71
CA ASN A 11 -8.71 -6.16 11.98
C ASN A 11 -7.76 -5.26 12.77
N ARG A 12 -8.04 -4.99 14.06
CA ARG A 12 -7.23 -4.07 14.88
C ARG A 12 -5.72 -4.40 14.98
N HIS A 13 -5.38 -5.64 14.63
CA HIS A 13 -4.02 -6.18 14.64
C HIS A 13 -3.62 -6.73 13.26
N GLY A 14 -4.32 -6.33 12.20
CA GLY A 14 -4.14 -6.81 10.83
C GLY A 14 -4.54 -8.28 10.60
N ARG A 15 -4.74 -9.09 11.63
CA ARG A 15 -4.98 -10.55 11.52
C ARG A 15 -6.20 -10.96 10.70
N TYR A 16 -7.22 -10.11 10.63
CA TYR A 16 -8.41 -10.42 9.84
C TYR A 16 -8.13 -10.32 8.33
N LEU A 17 -7.37 -9.30 7.89
CA LEU A 17 -7.00 -9.13 6.48
C LEU A 17 -5.72 -9.89 6.10
N TRP A 18 -4.73 -9.93 7.00
CA TRP A 18 -3.38 -10.42 6.75
C TRP A 18 -3.07 -11.76 7.40
N GLY A 19 -4.05 -12.48 7.94
CA GLY A 19 -3.82 -13.68 8.77
C GLY A 19 -2.85 -14.68 8.13
N ASP A 20 -3.02 -14.98 6.85
CA ASP A 20 -2.15 -15.90 6.12
C ASP A 20 -0.74 -15.31 5.93
N TYR A 21 -0.65 -14.03 5.53
CA TYR A 21 0.62 -13.31 5.38
C TYR A 21 1.43 -13.27 6.68
N LEU A 22 0.79 -12.89 7.79
CA LEU A 22 1.41 -12.85 9.13
C LEU A 22 1.76 -14.25 9.66
N GLY A 23 1.21 -15.30 9.05
CA GLY A 23 1.54 -16.69 9.35
C GLY A 23 2.77 -17.22 8.61
N LEU A 24 3.19 -16.56 7.53
CA LEU A 24 4.30 -17.02 6.69
C LEU A 24 5.63 -16.96 7.44
N ARG A 25 6.44 -18.00 7.27
CA ARG A 25 7.80 -18.11 7.80
C ARG A 25 8.75 -18.53 6.70
N PHE A 26 9.92 -17.91 6.64
CA PHE A 26 10.97 -18.23 5.69
C PHE A 26 12.28 -18.48 6.44
N ASP A 27 13.11 -19.40 5.92
CA ASP A 27 14.46 -19.66 6.41
C ASP A 27 15.45 -19.68 5.23
N PRO A 28 16.31 -18.66 5.08
CA PRO A 28 16.39 -17.46 5.92
C PRO A 28 15.17 -16.52 5.71
N PRO A 29 14.89 -15.60 6.67
CA PRO A 29 13.90 -14.54 6.48
C PRO A 29 14.25 -13.63 5.29
N PRO A 30 13.26 -12.96 4.65
CA PRO A 30 13.53 -12.03 3.56
C PRO A 30 14.39 -10.85 4.00
N ASP A 31 15.31 -10.40 3.15
CA ASP A 31 16.09 -9.18 3.40
C ASP A 31 15.30 -7.89 3.16
N LEU A 32 14.25 -7.97 2.33
CA LEU A 32 13.39 -6.86 1.96
C LEU A 32 12.01 -7.41 1.54
N ARG A 33 10.96 -6.62 1.77
CA ARG A 33 9.59 -6.97 1.34
C ARG A 33 9.03 -5.92 0.39
N LEU A 34 8.40 -6.38 -0.70
CA LEU A 34 7.68 -5.52 -1.64
C LEU A 34 6.19 -5.77 -1.52
N PHE A 35 5.41 -4.71 -1.37
CA PHE A 35 3.96 -4.78 -1.31
C PHE A 35 3.35 -3.98 -2.45
N ASN A 36 2.67 -4.64 -3.40
CA ASN A 36 1.88 -3.93 -4.40
C ASN A 36 0.53 -3.55 -3.81
N LEU A 37 0.30 -2.26 -3.57
CA LEU A 37 -0.98 -1.75 -3.09
C LEU A 37 -1.89 -1.48 -4.30
N GLU A 38 -2.44 -2.57 -4.86
CA GLU A 38 -3.19 -2.60 -6.12
C GLU A 38 -4.65 -2.12 -6.00
N THR A 39 -4.85 -1.02 -5.30
CA THR A 39 -6.18 -0.44 -5.05
C THR A 39 -6.06 1.07 -4.88
N ALA A 40 -7.07 1.83 -5.29
CA ALA A 40 -7.18 3.23 -4.90
C ALA A 40 -7.30 3.36 -3.37
N VAL A 41 -6.70 4.39 -2.78
CA VAL A 41 -6.75 4.64 -1.33
C VAL A 41 -7.44 5.97 -1.05
N THR A 42 -8.69 5.92 -0.66
CA THR A 42 -9.55 7.11 -0.53
C THR A 42 -10.74 6.81 0.37
N GLU A 43 -11.45 7.81 0.88
CA GLU A 43 -12.80 7.67 1.46
C GLU A 43 -13.88 7.89 0.39
N THR A 44 -13.53 8.57 -0.70
CA THR A 44 -14.43 8.81 -1.83
C THR A 44 -14.86 7.50 -2.48
N ILE A 45 -16.18 7.32 -2.59
CA ILE A 45 -16.81 6.20 -3.28
C ILE A 45 -17.47 6.61 -4.60
N ASP A 46 -17.68 7.91 -4.82
CA ASP A 46 -18.23 8.48 -6.06
C ASP A 46 -17.87 9.97 -6.19
N ASN A 47 -17.60 10.46 -7.41
CA ASN A 47 -17.37 11.87 -7.77
C ASN A 47 -17.50 12.06 -9.30
N ASP A 48 -17.39 13.31 -9.78
CA ASP A 48 -17.58 13.66 -11.19
C ASP A 48 -16.56 13.00 -12.15
N ASP A 49 -15.35 12.69 -11.67
CA ASP A 49 -14.25 12.14 -12.47
C ASP A 49 -13.98 10.63 -12.25
N VAL A 50 -14.87 9.94 -11.53
CA VAL A 50 -14.89 8.46 -11.48
C VAL A 50 -15.11 7.90 -12.91
N PRO A 51 -14.28 6.97 -13.40
CA PRO A 51 -14.41 6.43 -14.75
C PRO A 51 -15.73 5.68 -14.97
N LYS A 52 -16.67 6.30 -15.69
CA LYS A 52 -18.00 5.70 -15.98
C LYS A 52 -17.95 4.44 -16.82
N SER A 53 -16.90 4.24 -17.61
CA SER A 53 -16.70 3.05 -18.45
C SER A 53 -16.09 1.87 -17.71
N LYS A 54 -15.59 2.07 -16.48
CA LYS A 54 -14.98 1.01 -15.68
C LYS A 54 -16.08 0.27 -14.90
N GLY A 55 -16.18 -1.05 -15.14
CA GLY A 55 -17.23 -1.87 -14.52
C GLY A 55 -16.97 -2.25 -13.06
N ILE A 56 -15.69 -2.25 -12.63
CA ILE A 56 -15.29 -2.64 -11.27
C ILE A 56 -14.18 -1.70 -10.80
N ASN A 57 -14.37 -1.10 -9.63
CA ASN A 57 -13.40 -0.23 -8.96
C ASN A 57 -12.93 -0.91 -7.66
N TYR A 58 -11.62 -0.87 -7.39
CA TYR A 58 -11.03 -1.44 -6.18
C TYR A 58 -10.61 -0.34 -5.22
N HIS A 59 -11.05 -0.49 -3.97
CA HIS A 59 -11.00 0.56 -2.96
C HIS A 59 -10.41 0.05 -1.64
N LEU A 60 -9.42 0.77 -1.13
CA LEU A 60 -9.02 0.72 0.27
C LEU A 60 -9.47 2.01 0.93
N HIS A 61 -10.35 1.90 1.93
CA HIS A 61 -10.70 3.05 2.76
C HIS A 61 -9.44 3.60 3.45
N SER A 62 -9.14 4.88 3.25
CA SER A 62 -7.93 5.57 3.72
C SER A 62 -7.65 5.36 5.21
N ALA A 63 -8.68 5.46 6.06
CA ALA A 63 -8.62 5.20 7.50
C ALA A 63 -8.08 3.81 7.91
N ASN A 64 -8.12 2.81 7.02
CA ASN A 64 -7.60 1.48 7.31
C ASN A 64 -6.09 1.36 7.06
N LEU A 65 -5.49 2.28 6.27
CA LEU A 65 -4.09 2.16 5.84
C LEU A 65 -3.09 2.14 7.01
N PRO A 66 -3.16 3.01 8.04
CA PRO A 66 -2.18 3.00 9.12
C PRO A 66 -2.11 1.67 9.86
N GLU A 67 -3.26 1.07 10.15
CA GLU A 67 -3.34 -0.20 10.85
C GLU A 67 -2.91 -1.38 9.99
N LEU A 68 -3.32 -1.38 8.71
CA LEU A 68 -2.88 -2.33 7.69
C LEU A 68 -1.35 -2.36 7.60
N MET A 69 -0.73 -1.18 7.46
CA MET A 69 0.70 -1.06 7.31
C MET A 69 1.46 -1.32 8.61
N ARG A 70 0.88 -1.02 9.77
CA ARG A 70 1.49 -1.35 11.07
C ARG A 70 1.67 -2.86 11.23
N ALA A 71 0.64 -3.66 10.96
CA ALA A 71 0.73 -5.10 11.07
C ALA A 71 1.72 -5.69 10.05
N TYR A 72 1.72 -5.17 8.82
CA TYR A 72 2.70 -5.54 7.80
C TYR A 72 4.12 -5.20 8.27
N ASP A 73 4.36 -4.00 8.78
CA ASP A 73 5.67 -3.56 9.27
C ASP A 73 6.21 -4.42 10.42
N GLU A 74 5.35 -4.76 11.39
CA GLU A 74 5.70 -5.55 12.57
C GLU A 74 6.08 -7.01 12.25
N GLU A 75 5.75 -7.52 11.07
CA GLU A 75 6.06 -8.89 10.68
C GLU A 75 7.58 -9.12 10.46
N ARG A 76 8.05 -10.31 10.83
CA ARG A 76 9.46 -10.73 10.83
C ARG A 76 9.69 -12.02 10.05
N HIS A 77 8.62 -12.72 9.66
CA HIS A 77 8.61 -13.98 8.93
C HIS A 77 9.60 -15.04 9.44
N GLY A 78 9.69 -15.18 10.77
CA GLY A 78 10.57 -16.16 11.42
C GLY A 78 11.94 -15.63 11.85
N GLY A 79 12.29 -14.38 11.49
CA GLY A 79 13.51 -13.72 11.94
C GLY A 79 13.36 -12.97 13.27
N SER A 80 14.49 -12.48 13.80
CA SER A 80 14.53 -11.58 14.97
C SER A 80 14.60 -10.10 14.61
N GLU A 81 15.03 -9.77 13.39
CA GLU A 81 15.25 -8.40 12.94
C GLU A 81 14.08 -7.87 12.10
N ARG A 82 13.84 -6.56 12.18
CA ARG A 82 12.83 -5.89 11.36
C ARG A 82 13.26 -5.94 9.89
N ILE A 83 12.35 -6.40 9.03
CA ILE A 83 12.60 -6.47 7.60
C ILE A 83 12.13 -5.16 6.96
N PRO A 84 12.99 -4.42 6.24
CA PRO A 84 12.57 -3.22 5.51
C PRO A 84 11.49 -3.57 4.49
N TYR A 85 10.67 -2.58 4.14
CA TYR A 85 9.66 -2.76 3.10
C TYR A 85 9.48 -1.51 2.27
N VAL A 86 8.96 -1.74 1.06
CA VAL A 86 8.51 -0.71 0.13
C VAL A 86 7.13 -1.08 -0.41
N ILE A 87 6.29 -0.06 -0.59
CA ILE A 87 4.97 -0.16 -1.17
C ILE A 87 5.02 0.38 -2.60
N SER A 88 4.63 -0.42 -3.58
CA SER A 88 4.41 0.01 -4.95
C SER A 88 2.96 0.47 -5.12
N PHE A 89 2.77 1.70 -5.62
CA PHE A 89 1.45 2.24 -5.97
C PHE A 89 1.23 2.39 -7.48
N ALA A 90 2.26 2.18 -8.30
CA ALA A 90 2.09 2.23 -9.75
C ALA A 90 1.33 0.97 -10.21
N ASN A 91 0.02 1.10 -10.32
CA ASN A 91 -0.86 0.05 -10.81
C ASN A 91 -2.07 0.64 -11.55
N ASN A 92 -2.82 -0.23 -12.22
CA ASN A 92 -3.99 0.11 -13.03
C ASN A 92 -5.24 0.51 -12.21
N HIS A 93 -5.18 0.41 -10.87
CA HIS A 93 -6.27 0.72 -9.95
C HIS A 93 -6.07 2.02 -9.14
N ALA A 94 -4.89 2.64 -9.24
CA ALA A 94 -4.53 3.83 -8.49
C ALA A 94 -5.51 5.01 -8.67
N LEU A 95 -6.19 5.08 -9.82
CA LEU A 95 -7.10 6.16 -10.23
C LEU A 95 -8.57 5.70 -10.37
N ASP A 96 -8.96 4.58 -9.76
CA ASP A 96 -10.32 4.02 -9.87
C ASP A 96 -11.41 4.99 -9.39
N PHE A 97 -11.07 5.90 -8.49
CA PHE A 97 -11.99 6.92 -7.95
C PHE A 97 -11.66 8.33 -8.42
N GLY A 98 -11.02 8.43 -9.59
CA GLY A 98 -10.69 9.70 -10.21
C GLY A 98 -9.39 10.34 -9.69
N LYS A 99 -8.94 11.34 -10.43
CA LYS A 99 -7.77 12.15 -10.10
C LYS A 99 -8.05 13.06 -8.91
N THR A 100 -9.30 13.51 -8.74
CA THR A 100 -9.68 14.39 -7.63
C THR A 100 -9.42 13.70 -6.29
N ALA A 101 -9.93 12.48 -6.12
CA ALA A 101 -9.68 11.68 -4.92
C ALA A 101 -8.19 11.34 -4.74
N PHE A 102 -7.51 10.97 -5.83
CA PHE A 102 -6.09 10.66 -5.81
C PHE A 102 -5.24 11.84 -5.28
N VAL A 103 -5.45 13.04 -5.81
CA VAL A 103 -4.66 14.23 -5.41
C VAL A 103 -5.03 14.71 -4.01
N ASN A 104 -6.31 14.74 -3.66
CA ASN A 104 -6.78 15.34 -2.41
C ASN A 104 -6.68 14.41 -1.20
N GLU A 105 -6.74 13.09 -1.41
CA GLU A 105 -6.80 12.12 -0.32
C GLU A 105 -5.65 11.12 -0.37
N THR A 106 -5.41 10.50 -1.53
CA THR A 106 -4.36 9.48 -1.66
C THR A 106 -2.99 10.09 -1.42
N ILE A 107 -2.57 11.08 -2.23
CA ILE A 107 -1.23 11.65 -2.17
C ILE A 107 -0.84 12.15 -0.75
N PRO A 108 -1.66 12.95 -0.03
CA PRO A 108 -1.32 13.39 1.32
C PRO A 108 -1.12 12.23 2.29
N LEU A 109 -1.97 11.19 2.19
CA LEU A 109 -1.86 10.00 3.03
C LEU A 109 -0.59 9.20 2.72
N LEU A 110 -0.27 8.99 1.44
CA LEU A 110 0.92 8.22 1.05
C LEU A 110 2.21 8.92 1.49
N ARG A 111 2.19 10.27 1.57
CA ARG A 111 3.29 11.08 2.10
C ARG A 111 3.35 11.12 3.63
N GLY A 112 2.35 10.57 4.32
CA GLY A 112 2.23 10.56 5.79
C GLY A 112 3.20 9.64 6.55
N GLY A 113 4.25 9.12 5.90
CA GLY A 113 5.30 8.31 6.55
C GLY A 113 5.42 6.87 6.05
N PHE A 114 4.78 6.51 4.93
CA PHE A 114 4.92 5.18 4.32
C PHE A 114 6.06 5.17 3.28
N ASN A 115 6.75 4.04 3.17
CA ASN A 115 7.79 3.82 2.15
C ASN A 115 7.13 3.53 0.78
N MET A 116 6.48 4.53 0.18
CA MET A 116 5.72 4.40 -1.06
C MET A 116 6.51 4.88 -2.29
N ILE A 117 6.36 4.20 -3.41
CA ILE A 117 6.90 4.57 -4.73
C ILE A 117 5.83 4.43 -5.82
N GLY A 118 6.03 5.11 -6.96
CA GLY A 118 5.16 4.96 -8.13
C GLY A 118 3.88 5.80 -8.09
N ALA A 119 3.81 6.80 -7.22
CA ALA A 119 2.72 7.77 -7.15
C ALA A 119 3.29 9.15 -6.84
N GLY A 120 2.74 10.17 -7.49
CA GLY A 120 3.13 11.55 -7.25
C GLY A 120 2.20 12.55 -7.92
N ILE A 121 2.38 13.83 -7.56
CA ILE A 121 1.65 14.95 -8.19
C ILE A 121 2.22 15.32 -9.58
N ASP A 122 3.45 14.89 -9.84
CA ASP A 122 4.17 15.10 -11.08
C ASP A 122 5.08 13.89 -11.37
N TRP A 123 5.77 13.94 -12.52
CA TRP A 123 6.65 12.87 -12.98
C TRP A 123 7.84 12.63 -12.06
N ASP A 124 8.46 13.69 -11.54
CA ASP A 124 9.66 13.57 -10.71
C ASP A 124 9.32 12.89 -9.37
N ASP A 125 8.18 13.25 -8.78
CA ASP A 125 7.69 12.63 -7.56
C ASP A 125 7.27 11.17 -7.79
N ALA A 126 6.53 10.90 -8.87
CA ALA A 126 6.11 9.54 -9.21
C ALA A 126 7.29 8.60 -9.55
N ALA A 127 8.35 9.15 -10.15
CA ALA A 127 9.55 8.41 -10.53
C ALA A 127 10.58 8.26 -9.38
N ARG A 128 10.34 8.89 -8.21
CA ARG A 128 11.27 8.83 -7.09
C ARG A 128 11.42 7.39 -6.57
N PRO A 129 12.63 6.83 -6.55
CA PRO A 129 12.83 5.47 -6.08
C PRO A 129 12.81 5.38 -4.56
N PHE A 130 12.52 4.17 -4.09
CA PHE A 130 12.87 3.77 -2.73
C PHE A 130 14.34 3.40 -2.73
N GLN A 131 15.11 4.02 -1.84
CA GLN A 131 16.54 3.81 -1.72
C GLN A 131 16.84 3.16 -0.37
N THR A 132 17.61 2.08 -0.39
CA THR A 132 18.05 1.40 0.84
C THR A 132 19.40 0.75 0.63
N GLU A 133 19.97 0.18 1.68
CA GLU A 133 21.16 -0.65 1.62
C GLU A 133 20.85 -1.99 2.26
N ILE A 134 21.13 -3.08 1.54
CA ILE A 134 20.95 -4.45 2.03
C ILE A 134 22.33 -5.11 2.05
N ARG A 135 22.80 -5.47 3.26
CA ARG A 135 24.10 -6.15 3.46
C ARG A 135 25.28 -5.43 2.76
N GLY A 136 25.35 -4.11 2.88
CA GLY A 136 26.39 -3.30 2.23
C GLY A 136 26.18 -3.02 0.74
N THR A 137 25.08 -3.49 0.15
CA THR A 137 24.75 -3.28 -1.26
C THR A 137 23.67 -2.21 -1.39
N PRO A 138 23.93 -1.07 -2.07
CA PRO A 138 22.91 -0.08 -2.37
C PRO A 138 21.84 -0.63 -3.31
N ILE A 139 20.57 -0.48 -2.94
CA ILE A 139 19.40 -0.92 -3.70
C ILE A 139 18.50 0.28 -3.99
N GLN A 140 18.03 0.38 -5.24
CA GLN A 140 16.99 1.32 -5.66
C GLN A 140 15.83 0.56 -6.28
N ILE A 141 14.60 0.93 -5.90
CA ILE A 141 13.38 0.27 -6.37
C ILE A 141 12.47 1.33 -6.97
N PHE A 142 12.08 1.08 -8.21
CA PHE A 142 11.17 1.89 -8.98
C PHE A 142 9.87 1.11 -9.17
N ALA A 143 8.77 1.85 -9.26
CA ALA A 143 7.47 1.30 -9.61
C ALA A 143 7.00 1.97 -10.90
N ALA A 144 6.50 1.18 -11.82
CA ALA A 144 6.02 1.64 -13.11
C ALA A 144 4.74 0.90 -13.46
N ALA A 145 3.79 1.62 -14.05
CA ALA A 145 2.58 1.07 -14.63
C ALA A 145 2.54 1.47 -16.11
N THR A 146 1.97 0.59 -16.94
CA THR A 146 1.68 0.92 -18.33
C THR A 146 0.40 1.72 -18.42
N ALA A 147 0.36 2.67 -19.35
CA ALA A 147 -0.85 3.41 -19.70
C ALA A 147 -1.86 2.54 -20.45
#